data_AF-A0A954LB64-F1
#
_entry.id   AF-A0A954LB64-F1
#
_cell.length_a   1.000
_cell.length_b   1.000
_cell.length_c   1.000
_cell.angle_alpha   90.00
_cell.angle_beta   90.00
_cell.angle_gamma   90.00
#
_symmetry.space_group_name_H-M   'P 1'
#
loop_
_entity.id
_entity.type
_entity.pdbx_description
1 polymer ?
#
loop_
_entity_poly.entity_id
_entity_poly.type
_entity_poly.pdbx_seq_one_letter_code
_entity_poly.pdbx_strand_id
1 'polypeptide(L)'
;ELYPTIEILDHLHAPAGTENDYPIPVVFTAEDIRDAIAGRLVTKVVYLEQPSLAMNYDPLRREIPQSVDPSQNAVQKADQLGRPMILVRLGGRLPSRYGMPLSFFGSGGAVVSTESMTTPNSSVQHQSTRSGTNLTAGVARTAALPGVR
;
A
#
# COMPACT_ATOMS: atom_id res chain seq x y z
N GLU A 1 -9.27 11.48 9.36
CA GLU A 1 -8.80 10.50 8.36
C GLU A 1 -7.42 10.01 8.77
N LEU A 2 -7.09 8.75 8.46
CA LEU A 2 -5.85 8.09 8.86
C LEU A 2 -5.18 7.46 7.62
N TYR A 3 -3.87 7.62 7.52
CA TYR A 3 -3.10 7.17 6.36
C TYR A 3 -1.96 6.26 6.81
N PRO A 4 -2.19 4.94 6.90
CA PRO A 4 -1.14 4.00 7.24
C PRO A 4 -0.18 3.81 6.07
N THR A 5 1.10 3.64 6.39
CA THR A 5 2.11 3.08 5.49
C THR A 5 2.39 1.64 5.94
N ILE A 6 2.31 0.71 4.99
CA ILE A 6 2.67 -0.71 5.19
C ILE A 6 3.86 -1.01 4.29
N GLU A 7 4.98 -1.35 4.90
CA GLU A 7 6.21 -1.75 4.22
C GLU A 7 6.41 -3.25 4.40
N ILE A 8 6.49 -3.98 3.29
CA ILE A 8 6.73 -5.43 3.28
C ILE A 8 8.24 -5.64 3.23
N LEU A 9 8.78 -6.30 4.26
CA LEU A 9 10.21 -6.58 4.40
C LEU A 9 10.57 -7.96 3.87
N ASP A 10 9.66 -8.93 4.02
CA ASP A 10 9.85 -10.32 3.59
C ASP A 10 8.50 -11.02 3.31
N HIS A 11 8.53 -12.27 2.83
CA HIS A 11 7.36 -13.07 2.47
C HIS A 11 7.33 -14.45 3.16
N LEU A 12 6.14 -15.05 3.27
CA LEU A 12 6.00 -16.42 3.75
C LEU A 12 6.28 -17.41 2.62
N HIS A 13 6.98 -18.50 2.96
CA HIS A 13 7.16 -19.65 2.08
C HIS A 13 6.05 -20.67 2.29
N ALA A 14 4.82 -20.29 1.91
CA ALA A 14 3.69 -21.21 1.94
C ALA A 14 3.90 -22.36 0.93
N PRO A 15 3.38 -23.57 1.19
CA PRO A 15 3.34 -24.62 0.20
C PRO A 15 2.62 -24.15 -1.08
N ALA A 16 3.14 -24.56 -2.24
CA ALA A 16 2.61 -24.13 -3.54
C ALA A 16 1.12 -24.45 -3.67
N GLY A 17 0.31 -23.46 -4.03
CA GLY A 17 -1.13 -23.58 -4.19
C GLY A 17 -1.95 -23.38 -2.91
N THR A 18 -1.30 -23.07 -1.78
CA THR A 18 -1.97 -22.77 -0.49
C THR A 18 -1.68 -21.36 0.02
N GLU A 19 -1.13 -20.47 -0.82
CA GLU A 19 -0.64 -19.14 -0.40
C GLU A 19 -1.74 -18.31 0.29
N ASN A 20 -2.99 -18.46 -0.14
CA ASN A 20 -4.14 -17.77 0.44
C ASN A 20 -4.51 -18.25 1.85
N ASP A 21 -4.07 -19.43 2.27
CA ASP A 21 -4.33 -20.00 3.59
C ASP A 21 -3.35 -19.46 4.65
N TYR A 22 -2.29 -18.75 4.23
CA TYR A 22 -1.25 -18.21 5.10
C TYR A 22 -1.15 -16.68 4.97
N PRO A 23 -2.21 -15.90 5.26
CA PRO A 23 -2.11 -14.44 5.28
C PRO A 23 -1.29 -13.97 6.49
N ILE A 24 -0.56 -12.86 6.34
CA ILE A 24 0.02 -12.12 7.47
C ILE A 24 -0.99 -11.06 7.92
N PRO A 25 -1.70 -11.24 9.07
CA PRO A 25 -2.69 -10.28 9.51
C PRO A 25 -2.03 -8.99 10.02
N VAL A 26 -2.56 -7.85 9.58
CA VAL A 26 -2.23 -6.53 10.14
C VAL A 26 -3.45 -6.04 10.91
N VAL A 27 -3.32 -5.96 12.24
CA VAL A 27 -4.42 -5.59 13.15
C VAL A 27 -4.17 -4.19 13.73
N PHE A 28 -5.15 -3.32 13.57
CA PHE A 28 -5.20 -2.02 14.25
C PHE A 28 -6.15 -2.11 15.45
N THR A 29 -5.65 -1.80 16.64
CA THR A 29 -6.43 -1.74 17.88
C THR A 29 -7.06 -0.35 18.04
N ALA A 30 -8.07 -0.25 18.91
CA ALA A 30 -8.66 1.05 19.25
C ALA A 30 -7.65 2.02 19.90
N GLU A 31 -6.61 1.51 20.55
CA GLU A 31 -5.52 2.32 21.11
C GLU A 31 -4.65 2.91 20.00
N ASP A 32 -4.26 2.11 19.00
CA ASP A 32 -3.48 2.58 17.86
C ASP A 32 -4.18 3.76 17.15
N ILE A 33 -5.50 3.63 16.97
CA ILE A 33 -6.32 4.67 16.34
C ILE A 33 -6.37 5.93 17.22
N ARG A 34 -6.57 5.79 18.54
CA ARG A 34 -6.58 6.93 19.47
C ARG A 34 -5.24 7.66 19.47
N ASP A 35 -4.14 6.93 19.54
CA ASP A 35 -2.79 7.50 19.55
C ASP A 35 -2.45 8.21 18.25
N ALA A 36 -2.79 7.61 17.12
CA ALA A 36 -2.59 8.22 15.82
C ALA A 36 -3.38 9.52 15.65
N ILE A 37 -4.65 9.54 16.10
CA ILE A 37 -5.49 10.75 16.06
C ILE A 37 -4.96 11.82 17.03
N ALA A 38 -4.36 11.42 18.15
CA ALA A 38 -3.69 12.34 19.08
C ALA A 38 -2.35 12.89 18.54
N GLY A 39 -1.99 12.58 17.29
CA GLY A 39 -0.77 13.08 16.64
C GLY A 39 0.48 12.27 16.95
N ARG A 40 0.36 11.12 17.63
CA ARG A 40 1.49 10.20 17.86
C ARG A 40 1.76 9.39 16.58
N LEU A 41 3.01 8.95 16.44
CA LEU A 41 3.40 7.99 15.42
C LEU A 41 3.36 6.59 16.03
N VAL A 42 2.38 5.79 15.62
CA VAL A 42 2.29 4.36 15.94
C VAL A 42 3.18 3.59 14.98
N THR A 43 4.09 2.79 15.52
CA THR A 43 4.96 1.88 14.74
C THR A 43 4.72 0.45 15.20
N LYS A 44 4.32 -0.43 14.28
CA LYS A 44 4.19 -1.87 14.55
C LYS A 44 5.09 -2.67 13.62
N VAL A 45 5.59 -3.78 14.13
CA VAL A 45 6.33 -4.76 13.36
C VAL A 45 5.64 -6.10 13.52
N VAL A 46 5.22 -6.69 12.40
CA VAL A 46 4.77 -8.09 12.37
C VAL A 46 5.97 -8.95 12.03
N TYR A 47 6.21 -9.98 12.84
CA TYR A 47 7.33 -10.88 12.65
C TYR A 47 6.87 -12.34 12.65
N LEU A 48 7.58 -13.18 11.91
CA LEU A 48 7.42 -14.62 11.94
C LEU A 48 8.36 -15.19 13.01
N GLU A 49 7.80 -15.77 14.06
CA GLU A 49 8.61 -16.39 15.11
C GLU A 49 9.43 -17.57 14.57
N GLN A 50 10.66 -17.72 15.05
CA GLN A 50 11.47 -18.89 14.70
C GLN A 50 11.15 -20.02 15.68
N PRO A 51 10.82 -21.24 15.21
CA PRO A 51 10.49 -22.36 16.10
C PRO A 51 11.61 -22.69 17.11
N SER A 52 12.87 -22.47 16.74
CA SER A 52 14.04 -22.65 17.60
C SER A 52 14.18 -21.59 18.70
N LEU A 53 13.62 -20.39 18.49
CA LEU A 53 13.57 -19.30 19.45
C LEU A 53 12.21 -19.23 20.16
N ALA A 54 11.27 -20.11 19.80
CA ALA A 54 9.99 -20.23 20.46
C ALA A 54 10.25 -20.66 21.91
N MET A 55 10.39 -19.65 22.77
CA MET A 55 10.37 -19.84 24.21
C MET A 55 9.10 -20.65 24.53
N ASN A 56 9.21 -21.65 25.41
CA ASN A 56 8.10 -22.50 25.91
C ASN A 56 7.07 -21.67 26.72
N TYR A 57 6.65 -20.52 26.21
CA TYR A 57 5.58 -19.72 26.78
C TYR A 57 4.29 -20.18 26.15
N ASP A 58 3.36 -20.53 27.03
CA ASP A 58 1.98 -20.84 26.69
C ASP A 58 1.41 -19.71 25.78
N PRO A 59 1.07 -20.01 24.52
CA PRO A 59 0.53 -19.01 23.59
C PRO A 59 -0.76 -18.38 24.11
N LEU A 60 -1.48 -19.05 25.02
CA LEU A 60 -2.68 -18.51 25.68
C LEU A 60 -2.38 -17.43 26.73
N ARG A 61 -1.11 -17.29 27.14
CA ARG A 61 -0.67 -16.31 28.15
C ARG A 61 0.06 -15.10 27.56
N ARG A 62 0.25 -15.05 26.24
CA ARG A 62 0.94 -13.92 25.61
C ARG A 62 -0.07 -12.84 25.20
N GLU A 63 0.14 -11.63 25.69
CA GLU A 63 -0.56 -10.45 25.19
C GLU A 63 0.02 -10.10 23.81
N ILE A 64 -0.82 -10.16 22.78
CA ILE A 64 -0.47 -9.80 21.40
C ILE A 64 -1.45 -8.71 20.96
N PRO A 65 -0.97 -7.54 20.48
CA PRO A 65 0.43 -7.16 20.27
C PRO A 65 1.20 -6.84 21.55
N GLN A 66 2.52 -7.06 21.53
CA GLN A 66 3.41 -6.67 22.63
C GLN A 66 3.86 -5.22 22.49
N SER A 67 3.76 -4.45 23.57
CA SER A 67 4.26 -3.08 23.61
C SER A 67 5.77 -3.03 23.83
N VAL A 68 6.43 -2.14 23.10
CA VAL A 68 7.86 -1.85 23.20
C VAL A 68 8.00 -0.40 23.68
N ASP A 69 9.01 -0.11 24.50
CA ASP A 69 9.25 1.25 24.97
C ASP A 69 9.50 2.20 23.77
N PRO A 70 8.93 3.42 23.74
CA PRO A 70 9.11 4.34 22.62
C PRO A 70 10.55 4.72 22.28
N SER A 71 11.49 4.56 23.23
CA SER A 71 12.92 4.78 23.03
C SER A 71 13.64 3.61 22.34
N GLN A 72 13.00 2.45 22.25
CA GLN A 72 13.59 1.24 21.66
C GLN A 72 13.26 1.10 20.17
N ASN A 73 14.14 0.42 19.44
CA ASN A 73 13.92 0.10 18.04
C ASN A 73 13.04 -1.16 17.90
N ALA A 74 11.78 -0.97 17.52
CA ALA A 74 10.82 -2.05 17.33
C ALA A 74 11.26 -3.10 16.28
N VAL A 75 11.97 -2.68 15.22
CA VAL A 75 12.47 -3.62 14.18
C VAL A 75 13.55 -4.51 14.77
N GLN A 76 14.50 -3.93 15.50
CA GLN A 76 15.55 -4.70 16.18
C GLN A 76 14.95 -5.64 17.23
N LYS A 77 13.92 -5.20 17.96
CA LYS A 77 13.24 -6.07 18.94
C LYS A 77 12.53 -7.24 18.26
N ALA A 78 11.85 -6.99 17.14
CA ALA A 78 11.21 -8.03 16.35
C ALA A 78 12.23 -9.05 15.80
N ASP A 79 13.39 -8.57 15.33
CA ASP A 79 14.49 -9.41 14.84
C ASP A 79 15.06 -10.36 15.92
N GLN A 80 15.04 -9.94 17.20
CA GLN A 80 15.41 -10.80 18.32
C GLN A 80 14.38 -11.91 18.61
N LEU A 81 13.11 -11.67 18.28
CA LEU A 81 11.99 -12.58 18.55
C LEU A 81 11.68 -13.50 17.35
N GLY A 82 12.09 -13.11 16.16
CA GLY A 82 11.82 -13.83 14.93
C GLY A 82 12.29 -13.05 13.71
N ARG A 83 11.72 -13.33 12.54
CA ARG A 83 12.03 -12.65 11.29
C ARG A 83 11.04 -11.51 11.03
N PRO A 84 11.45 -10.23 10.98
CA PRO A 84 10.55 -9.13 10.64
C PRO A 84 9.97 -9.31 9.24
N MET A 85 8.65 -9.22 9.11
CA MET A 85 7.93 -9.44 7.86
C MET A 85 7.30 -8.16 7.32
N ILE A 86 6.65 -7.39 8.20
CA ILE A 86 5.91 -6.18 7.84
C ILE A 86 6.19 -5.08 8.85
N LEU A 87 6.39 -3.87 8.36
CA LEU A 87 6.52 -2.65 9.15
C LEU A 87 5.34 -1.71 8.84
N VAL A 88 4.57 -1.40 9.88
CA VAL A 88 3.37 -0.55 9.79
C VAL A 88 3.64 0.75 10.51
N ARG A 89 3.33 1.88 9.86
CA ARG A 89 3.40 3.22 10.44
C ARG A 89 2.06 3.92 10.28
N LEU A 90 1.56 4.50 11.36
CA LEU A 90 0.27 5.17 11.41
C LEU A 90 0.37 6.46 12.23
N GLY A 91 -0.15 7.57 11.71
CA GLY A 91 -0.09 8.87 12.39
C GLY A 91 1.22 9.62 12.16
N GLY A 92 1.40 10.75 12.85
CA GLY A 92 2.60 11.60 12.75
C GLY A 92 2.85 12.31 11.40
N ARG A 93 2.10 11.95 10.34
CA ARG A 93 2.15 12.59 9.02
C ARG A 93 0.72 12.81 8.52
N LEU A 94 0.44 14.01 8.02
CA LEU A 94 -0.84 14.33 7.37
C LEU A 94 -0.59 14.61 5.88
N PRO A 95 -1.40 14.03 4.98
CA PRO A 95 -1.29 14.34 3.58
C PRO A 95 -1.53 15.81 3.28
N SER A 96 -0.76 16.32 2.31
CA SER A 96 -1.02 17.63 1.71
C SER A 96 -2.13 17.51 0.66
N ARG A 97 -3.01 18.51 0.58
CA ARG A 97 -4.13 18.56 -0.38
C ARG A 97 -3.68 18.72 -1.83
N TYR A 98 -2.41 19.08 -2.05
CA TYR A 98 -1.84 19.43 -3.37
C TYR A 98 -1.02 18.30 -3.99
N GLY A 99 -1.25 17.06 -3.55
CA GLY A 99 -0.43 15.93 -3.93
C GLY A 99 0.73 15.72 -2.95
N MET A 100 1.26 14.51 -2.98
CA MET A 100 2.14 13.98 -1.96
C MET A 100 3.46 13.58 -2.59
N PRO A 101 4.59 14.10 -2.09
CA PRO A 101 5.87 13.62 -2.58
C PRO A 101 6.03 12.14 -2.21
N LEU A 102 6.71 11.36 -3.06
CA LEU A 102 6.96 9.94 -2.81
C LEU A 102 7.59 9.68 -1.44
N SER A 103 8.40 10.62 -0.94
CA SER A 103 9.00 10.59 0.40
C SER A 103 7.98 10.50 1.55
N PHE A 104 6.72 10.90 1.33
CA PHE A 104 5.67 10.73 2.32
C PHE A 104 5.42 9.25 2.63
N PHE A 105 5.38 8.41 1.60
CA PHE A 105 5.12 6.97 1.73
C PHE A 105 6.38 6.17 2.10
N GLY A 106 7.56 6.79 2.05
CA GLY A 106 8.83 6.13 2.32
C GLY A 106 9.36 5.40 1.08
N SER A 107 10.08 4.31 1.30
CA SER A 107 10.55 3.37 0.27
C SER A 107 9.41 2.61 -0.40
N GLY A 108 8.31 2.37 0.33
CA GLY A 108 7.10 1.76 -0.20
C GLY A 108 6.28 2.77 -1.00
N GLY A 109 5.97 2.47 -2.26
CA GLY A 109 5.11 3.31 -3.09
C GLY A 109 3.65 3.30 -2.63
N ALA A 110 2.84 4.23 -3.16
CA ALA A 110 1.40 4.24 -2.91
C ALA A 110 0.72 2.99 -3.53
N VAL A 111 -0.08 2.28 -2.74
CA VAL A 111 -0.93 1.19 -3.25
C VAL A 111 -2.22 1.82 -3.76
N VAL A 112 -2.49 1.69 -5.06
CA VAL A 112 -3.80 2.04 -5.64
C VAL A 112 -4.71 0.83 -5.47
N SER A 113 -5.69 0.94 -4.57
CA SER A 113 -6.78 -0.03 -4.50
C SER A 113 -7.54 0.02 -5.83
N THR A 114 -7.46 -1.05 -6.62
CA THR A 114 -8.39 -1.22 -7.74
C THR A 114 -9.73 -1.63 -7.15
N GLU A 115 -10.64 -0.68 -7.02
CA GLU A 115 -12.04 -0.99 -6.76
C GLU A 115 -12.50 -2.02 -7.78
N SER A 116 -13.10 -3.10 -7.29
CA SER A 116 -13.52 -4.25 -8.08
C SER A 116 -14.27 -3.80 -9.33
N MET A 117 -13.73 -4.15 -10.48
CA MET A 117 -14.32 -3.94 -11.79
C MET A 117 -15.70 -4.62 -11.81
N THR A 118 -16.75 -3.85 -11.47
CA THR A 118 -18.13 -4.26 -11.70
C THR A 118 -18.28 -4.38 -13.20
N THR A 119 -18.39 -5.62 -13.67
CA THR A 119 -18.63 -5.97 -15.06
C THR A 119 -19.97 -5.33 -15.46
N PRO A 120 -20.03 -4.37 -16.41
CA PRO A 120 -21.29 -3.96 -16.96
C PRO A 120 -21.77 -5.09 -17.85
N ASN A 121 -22.92 -5.64 -17.46
CA ASN A 121 -23.62 -6.70 -18.16
C ASN A 121 -23.78 -6.36 -19.64
N SER A 122 -23.37 -7.28 -20.50
CA SER A 122 -23.43 -7.18 -21.95
C SER A 122 -24.87 -6.95 -22.41
N SER A 123 -25.15 -5.78 -23.01
CA SER A 123 -26.27 -5.62 -23.94
C SER A 123 -25.70 -5.36 -25.33
N VAL A 124 -25.78 -6.41 -26.15
CA VAL A 124 -25.50 -6.40 -27.58
C VAL A 124 -26.51 -5.47 -28.25
N GLN A 125 -26.04 -4.37 -28.84
CA GLN A 125 -26.76 -3.69 -29.93
C GLN A 125 -25.87 -3.62 -31.16
N HIS A 126 -26.24 -4.45 -32.12
CA HIS A 126 -25.80 -4.41 -33.51
C HIS A 126 -26.16 -3.07 -34.16
N GLN A 127 -25.19 -2.36 -34.73
CA GLN A 127 -25.41 -1.60 -35.97
C GLN A 127 -24.12 -1.39 -36.76
N SER A 128 -23.89 -2.36 -37.65
CA SER A 128 -23.50 -2.22 -39.06
C SER A 128 -22.61 -1.05 -39.50
N THR A 129 -21.34 -1.39 -39.73
CA THR A 129 -20.55 -1.14 -40.96
C THR A 129 -20.85 0.11 -41.80
N ARG A 130 -19.82 0.97 -41.96
CA ARG A 130 -19.26 1.31 -43.29
C ARG A 130 -17.87 1.93 -43.18
N SER A 131 -16.92 1.20 -43.74
CA SER A 131 -15.57 1.64 -44.09
C SER A 131 -15.61 2.80 -45.09
N GLY A 132 -14.66 3.74 -44.96
CA GLY A 132 -14.52 4.88 -45.86
C GLY A 132 -13.15 5.55 -45.70
N THR A 133 -12.11 4.84 -46.12
CA THR A 133 -10.78 5.39 -46.43
C THR A 133 -10.94 6.54 -47.43
N ASN A 134 -10.28 7.69 -47.21
CA ASN A 134 -9.73 8.49 -48.30
C ASN A 134 -8.59 9.39 -47.83
N LEU A 135 -7.40 9.00 -48.28
CA LEU A 135 -6.24 9.86 -48.47
C LEU A 135 -6.52 10.80 -49.64
N THR A 136 -6.27 12.11 -49.48
CA THR A 136 -5.84 12.92 -50.63
C THR A 136 -5.00 14.10 -50.16
N ALA A 137 -3.76 14.13 -50.66
CA ALA A 137 -2.80 15.21 -50.55
C ALA A 137 -3.23 16.42 -51.39
N GLY A 138 -2.79 17.63 -51.02
CA GLY A 138 -2.81 18.74 -51.98
C GLY A 138 -2.56 20.15 -51.44
N VAL A 139 -1.30 20.58 -51.59
CA VAL A 139 -0.88 21.93 -52.04
C VAL A 139 -0.72 23.03 -50.99
N ALA A 140 0.56 23.42 -50.86
CA ALA A 140 1.08 24.60 -50.18
C ALA A 140 0.72 25.92 -50.88
N ARG A 141 0.66 27.02 -50.11
CA ARG A 141 1.23 28.35 -50.45
C ARG A 141 1.14 29.34 -49.28
N THR A 142 2.33 29.67 -48.74
CA THR A 142 2.87 30.99 -48.39
C THR A 142 1.93 32.21 -48.44
N ALA A 143 1.83 32.98 -47.33
CA ALA A 143 2.39 34.35 -47.23
C ALA A 143 1.97 35.13 -45.97
N ALA A 144 2.98 35.78 -45.36
CA ALA A 144 3.00 37.14 -44.79
C ALA A 144 2.28 37.48 -43.46
N LEU A 145 3.11 37.69 -42.43
CA LEU A 145 2.99 38.74 -41.41
C LEU A 145 3.17 40.13 -42.07
N PRO A 146 2.51 41.19 -41.56
CA PRO A 146 3.06 42.06 -40.51
C PRO A 146 2.00 42.40 -39.44
N GLY A 147 2.27 42.74 -38.18
CA GLY A 147 3.23 43.70 -37.67
C GLY A 147 2.52 44.99 -37.23
N VAL A 148 2.44 45.19 -35.91
CA VAL A 148 2.30 46.47 -35.16
C VAL A 148 0.91 47.11 -35.04
N ARG A 149 0.39 47.10 -33.80
CA ARG A 149 0.33 48.30 -32.94
C ARG A 149 0.27 47.93 -31.47
#